data_AF-A0A9P2G5N2-F1
#
_entry.id   AF-A0A9P2G5N2-F1
#
_cell.length_a   1.000
_cell.length_b   1.000
_cell.length_c   1.000
_cell.angle_alpha   90.00
_cell.angle_beta   90.00
_cell.angle_gamma   90.00
#
_symmetry.space_group_name_H-M   'P 1'
#
loop_
_entity.id
_entity.type
_entity.pdbx_description
1 polymer ?
#
loop_
_entity_poly.entity_id
_entity_poly.type
_entity_poly.pdbx_seq_one_letter_code
_entity_poly.pdbx_strand_id
1 'polypeptide(L)'
;MYKENNSKKVFISYSWSSEEYSTWVRLLAERLIGDGIEVILDQWDLKAGYDKFAFMEQMVTSKEIDKVLVICDKQYKEKADNRDGGVGIETQIITPKIYNQVKQEKFIPVIAEIDGEFESCMPNYMDGKIGVDLSNDNVFEYGYEELLRLIYNKPQYKKPQLGKKPSFLLQDDEVYFKTTNIVRQLKNALLNKPQQAEYFIDDFINEFFNELDKFKISYDETKKEGVIADEIICEKIDGMMILRNNYINILELLCKLKSDFDINIIIKLFENIYSYTQFQGSGTYSEVQFDQYKFFIREIFIYTISILLENRLFHKANILLQTRYFLKNKYDENNTGRLFPSLYLYVTTLDELRKNGLGINKISITADMLIKRSNINGKDYSQQIIGTDLLLHYISSIKNKNEVDYDKIWFPCMYIYINYYRNVEILQKMIRKNDFEQTKILFNVDNEEQMKELIKNYKNEYKGYNNSFESIPHISRFIDVDNIGKY
;
A
#
# COMPACT_ATOMS: atom_id res chain seq x y z
N MET A 1 -27.75 24.80 -19.09
CA MET A 1 -27.81 23.86 -17.96
C MET A 1 -29.26 23.53 -17.71
N TYR A 2 -29.71 22.33 -18.10
CA TYR A 2 -31.02 21.83 -17.70
C TYR A 2 -31.00 21.60 -16.18
N LYS A 3 -31.87 22.27 -15.42
CA LYS A 3 -32.11 21.93 -14.02
C LYS A 3 -32.77 20.55 -14.01
N GLU A 4 -32.03 19.50 -13.67
CA GLU A 4 -32.66 18.27 -13.18
C GLU A 4 -33.40 18.64 -11.90
N ASN A 5 -34.73 18.74 -12.00
CA ASN A 5 -35.60 18.94 -10.86
C ASN A 5 -35.69 17.59 -10.13
N ASN A 6 -34.70 17.28 -9.30
CA ASN A 6 -34.60 16.02 -8.56
C ASN A 6 -35.27 16.14 -7.17
N SER A 7 -36.38 16.87 -7.08
CA SER A 7 -37.16 17.02 -5.85
C SER A 7 -37.91 15.71 -5.58
N LYS A 8 -37.73 15.14 -4.38
CA LYS A 8 -38.44 13.94 -3.96
C LYS A 8 -39.88 14.28 -3.60
N LYS A 9 -40.83 13.46 -4.04
CA LYS A 9 -42.26 13.65 -3.75
C LYS A 9 -42.73 12.62 -2.73
N VAL A 10 -43.34 13.10 -1.65
CA VAL A 10 -43.68 12.30 -0.49
C VAL A 10 -45.13 12.51 -0.12
N PHE A 11 -45.84 11.43 0.20
CA PHE A 11 -47.20 11.49 0.75
C PHE A 11 -47.17 11.15 2.25
N ILE A 12 -47.91 11.91 3.06
CA ILE A 12 -48.03 11.67 4.50
C ILE A 12 -49.40 11.11 4.84
N SER A 13 -49.42 9.89 5.38
CA SER A 13 -50.60 9.16 5.85
C SER A 13 -50.61 9.17 7.37
N TYR A 14 -51.62 9.80 7.99
CA TYR A 14 -51.74 9.93 9.45
C TYR A 14 -53.21 9.85 9.90
N SER A 15 -53.44 9.67 11.19
CA SER A 15 -54.78 9.63 11.78
C SER A 15 -55.17 11.02 12.32
N TRP A 16 -56.42 11.44 12.14
CA TRP A 16 -56.94 12.65 12.76
C TRP A 16 -57.29 12.36 14.23
N SER A 17 -56.28 12.34 15.10
CA SER A 17 -56.43 12.00 16.51
C SER A 17 -56.72 13.22 17.39
N SER A 18 -56.03 14.34 17.18
CA SER A 18 -56.28 15.63 17.84
C SER A 18 -55.84 16.82 16.97
N GLU A 19 -56.26 18.04 17.34
CA GLU A 19 -55.83 19.28 16.68
C GLU A 19 -54.32 19.54 16.89
N GLU A 20 -53.81 19.20 18.08
CA GLU A 20 -52.38 19.27 18.41
C GLU A 20 -51.57 18.32 17.53
N TYR A 21 -52.02 17.06 17.37
CA TYR A 21 -51.37 16.07 16.53
C TYR A 21 -51.40 16.45 15.06
N SER A 22 -52.54 16.94 14.57
CA SER A 22 -52.68 17.44 13.20
C SER A 22 -51.77 18.64 12.93
N THR A 23 -51.54 19.48 13.93
CA THR A 23 -50.57 20.59 13.86
C THR A 23 -49.14 20.09 13.83
N TRP A 24 -48.79 19.09 14.65
CA TRP A 24 -47.47 18.46 14.64
C TRP A 24 -47.14 17.85 13.27
N VAL A 25 -48.07 17.10 12.67
CA VAL A 25 -47.89 16.53 11.32
C VAL A 25 -47.71 17.62 10.26
N ARG A 26 -48.46 18.73 10.38
CA ARG A 26 -48.32 19.87 9.47
C ARG A 26 -46.95 20.54 9.62
N LEU A 27 -46.45 20.74 10.84
CA LEU A 27 -45.11 21.31 11.07
C LEU A 27 -44.00 20.41 10.50
N LEU A 28 -44.14 19.08 10.65
CA LEU A 28 -43.25 18.11 10.01
C LEU A 28 -43.27 18.25 8.48
N ALA A 29 -44.46 18.37 7.89
CA ALA A 29 -44.63 18.56 6.45
C ALA A 29 -44.01 19.89 5.96
N GLU A 30 -44.24 20.99 6.67
CA GLU A 30 -43.63 22.30 6.38
C GLU A 30 -42.10 22.24 6.43
N ARG A 31 -41.54 21.52 7.42
CA ARG A 31 -40.09 21.32 7.55
C ARG A 31 -39.51 20.53 6.38
N LEU A 32 -40.16 19.42 5.98
CA LEU A 32 -39.76 18.62 4.81
C LEU A 32 -39.78 19.45 3.51
N ILE A 33 -40.78 20.33 3.35
CA ILE A 33 -40.82 21.28 2.22
C ILE A 33 -39.61 22.23 2.25
N GLY A 34 -39.26 22.73 3.44
CA GLY A 34 -38.04 23.53 3.66
C GLY A 34 -36.76 22.83 3.19
N ASP A 35 -36.70 21.51 3.32
CA ASP A 35 -35.58 20.66 2.90
C ASP A 35 -35.69 20.14 1.44
N GLY A 36 -36.55 20.76 0.63
CA GLY A 36 -36.64 20.52 -0.81
C GLY A 36 -37.45 19.30 -1.23
N ILE A 37 -38.28 18.77 -0.33
CA ILE A 37 -39.18 17.63 -0.58
C ILE A 37 -40.59 18.16 -0.93
N GLU A 38 -41.15 17.71 -2.04
CA GLU A 38 -42.54 18.01 -2.39
C GLU A 38 -43.47 17.12 -1.55
N VAL A 39 -44.18 17.72 -0.59
CA VAL A 39 -45.07 16.97 0.32
C VAL A 39 -46.52 17.10 -0.14
N ILE A 40 -47.20 15.96 -0.25
CA ILE A 40 -48.65 15.87 -0.42
C ILE A 40 -49.26 15.59 0.95
N LEU A 41 -50.13 16.49 1.40
CA LEU A 41 -50.81 16.41 2.69
C LEU A 41 -52.31 16.63 2.48
N ASP A 42 -53.14 15.82 3.13
CA ASP A 42 -54.59 15.94 3.03
C ASP A 42 -55.11 17.35 3.40
N GLN A 43 -54.52 18.02 4.39
CA GLN A 43 -54.86 19.38 4.79
C GLN A 43 -54.67 20.42 3.67
N TRP A 44 -53.83 20.14 2.67
CA TRP A 44 -53.51 21.04 1.56
C TRP A 44 -54.15 20.60 0.24
N ASP A 45 -54.20 19.30 -0.01
CA ASP A 45 -54.48 18.74 -1.33
C ASP A 45 -55.89 18.17 -1.51
N LEU A 46 -56.62 17.88 -0.42
CA LEU A 46 -57.99 17.36 -0.48
C LEU A 46 -59.03 18.49 -0.49
N LYS A 47 -59.84 18.58 -1.56
CA LYS A 47 -60.96 19.54 -1.70
C LYS A 47 -62.31 18.86 -1.46
N ALA A 48 -63.33 19.65 -1.12
CA ALA A 48 -64.71 19.15 -0.96
C ALA A 48 -65.22 18.48 -2.25
N GLY A 49 -65.72 17.24 -2.13
CA GLY A 49 -66.25 16.44 -3.26
C GLY A 49 -65.33 15.32 -3.79
N TYR A 50 -64.11 15.18 -3.27
CA TYR A 50 -63.20 14.09 -3.65
C TYR A 50 -63.61 12.74 -3.00
N ASP A 51 -63.52 11.66 -3.77
CA ASP A 51 -63.54 10.30 -3.23
C ASP A 51 -62.19 10.01 -2.56
N LYS A 52 -62.22 9.99 -1.23
CA LYS A 52 -61.02 9.85 -0.40
C LYS A 52 -60.37 8.45 -0.52
N PHE A 53 -61.13 7.40 -0.85
CA PHE A 53 -60.55 6.07 -1.09
C PHE A 53 -59.76 6.04 -2.39
N ALA A 54 -60.34 6.60 -3.46
CA ALA A 54 -59.66 6.71 -4.76
C ALA A 54 -58.39 7.57 -4.66
N PHE A 55 -58.44 8.65 -3.86
CA PHE A 55 -57.27 9.50 -3.60
C PHE A 55 -56.13 8.73 -2.92
N MET A 56 -56.42 7.98 -1.84
CA MET A 56 -55.38 7.18 -1.15
C MET A 56 -54.78 6.11 -2.05
N GLU A 57 -55.61 5.38 -2.79
CA GLU A 57 -55.14 4.36 -3.72
C GLU A 57 -54.25 4.99 -4.80
N GLN A 58 -54.63 6.16 -5.32
CA GLN A 58 -53.82 6.91 -6.27
C GLN A 58 -52.47 7.35 -5.67
N MET A 59 -52.44 7.89 -4.45
CA MET A 59 -51.18 8.35 -3.84
C MET A 59 -50.22 7.18 -3.60
N VAL A 60 -50.74 6.05 -3.12
CA VAL A 60 -49.89 4.89 -2.83
C VAL A 60 -49.43 4.18 -4.12
N THR A 61 -50.26 4.12 -5.16
CA THR A 61 -49.92 3.45 -6.43
C THR A 61 -49.19 4.33 -7.44
N SER A 62 -49.27 5.66 -7.34
CA SER A 62 -48.63 6.58 -8.28
C SER A 62 -47.12 6.42 -8.30
N LYS A 63 -46.55 6.40 -9.51
CA LYS A 63 -45.10 6.38 -9.74
C LYS A 63 -44.43 7.73 -9.46
N GLU A 64 -45.22 8.80 -9.40
CA GLU A 64 -44.71 10.15 -9.08
C GLU A 64 -44.38 10.30 -7.60
N ILE A 65 -44.91 9.43 -6.73
CA ILE A 65 -44.63 9.46 -5.30
C ILE A 65 -43.47 8.51 -5.01
N ASP A 66 -42.37 9.08 -4.52
CA ASP A 66 -41.15 8.34 -4.17
C ASP A 66 -41.31 7.57 -2.86
N LYS A 67 -41.91 8.19 -1.84
CA LYS A 67 -42.09 7.60 -0.51
C LYS A 67 -43.46 7.96 0.10
N VAL A 68 -43.94 7.08 0.97
CA VAL A 68 -45.15 7.27 1.77
C VAL A 68 -44.75 7.21 3.25
N LEU A 69 -44.87 8.34 3.95
CA LEU A 69 -44.67 8.38 5.40
C LEU A 69 -45.95 7.94 6.08
N VAL A 70 -45.83 6.95 6.95
CA VAL A 70 -46.94 6.46 7.76
C VAL A 70 -46.71 6.93 9.18
N ILE A 71 -47.44 7.95 9.60
CA ILE A 71 -47.31 8.48 10.94
C ILE A 71 -48.06 7.55 11.89
N CYS A 72 -47.28 6.77 12.63
CA CYS A 72 -47.72 5.74 13.55
C CYS A 72 -47.99 6.36 14.93
N ASP A 73 -49.25 6.30 15.33
CA ASP A 73 -49.75 6.56 16.66
C ASP A 73 -50.70 5.41 17.08
N LYS A 74 -51.11 5.39 18.34
CA LYS A 74 -51.99 4.32 18.85
C LYS A 74 -53.30 4.23 18.08
N GLN A 75 -53.88 5.39 17.75
CA GLN A 75 -55.14 5.45 17.02
C GLN A 75 -55.00 4.95 15.57
N TYR A 76 -53.91 5.27 14.89
CA TYR A 76 -53.61 4.82 13.54
C TYR A 76 -53.51 3.29 13.52
N LYS A 77 -52.80 2.69 14.50
CA LYS A 77 -52.74 1.24 14.66
C LYS A 77 -54.10 0.62 14.89
N GLU A 78 -54.84 1.06 15.90
CA GLU A 78 -56.17 0.52 16.23
C GLU A 78 -57.11 0.58 15.03
N LYS A 79 -57.11 1.71 14.31
CA LYS A 79 -57.94 1.88 13.12
C LYS A 79 -57.45 1.06 11.94
N ALA A 80 -56.15 0.83 11.79
CA ALA A 80 -55.58 0.03 10.71
C ALA A 80 -55.83 -1.47 10.92
N ASP A 81 -55.66 -1.96 12.16
CA ASP A 81 -55.78 -3.37 12.52
C ASP A 81 -57.25 -3.82 12.58
N ASN A 82 -58.17 -2.97 13.06
CA ASN A 82 -59.60 -3.29 13.11
C ASN A 82 -60.28 -3.31 11.72
N ARG A 83 -59.58 -2.91 10.65
CA ARG A 83 -60.11 -2.92 9.27
C ARG A 83 -60.07 -4.27 8.58
N ASP A 84 -59.47 -5.28 9.20
CA ASP A 84 -59.50 -6.66 8.68
C ASP A 84 -60.94 -7.24 8.65
N GLY A 85 -61.91 -6.57 9.33
CA GLY A 85 -63.32 -6.98 9.43
C GLY A 85 -64.37 -6.18 8.62
N GLY A 86 -63.98 -5.21 7.79
CA GLY A 86 -64.90 -4.61 6.79
C GLY A 86 -65.96 -3.60 7.27
N VAL A 87 -65.82 -2.97 8.45
CA VAL A 87 -66.76 -1.92 8.90
C VAL A 87 -66.00 -0.69 9.41
N GLY A 88 -65.76 0.29 8.53
CA GLY A 88 -65.22 1.61 8.91
C GLY A 88 -64.85 2.48 7.71
N ILE A 89 -65.50 3.66 7.57
CA ILE A 89 -65.33 4.63 6.46
C ILE A 89 -64.30 5.71 6.85
N GLU A 90 -63.19 5.33 7.47
CA GLU A 90 -62.12 6.30 7.71
C GLU A 90 -61.09 6.20 6.58
N THR A 91 -60.95 7.24 5.80
CA THR A 91 -60.43 7.15 4.44
C THR A 91 -58.95 7.53 4.29
N GLN A 92 -58.24 7.76 5.39
CA GLN A 92 -56.85 8.26 5.43
C GLN A 92 -55.82 7.25 5.95
N ILE A 93 -56.22 5.99 6.18
CA ILE A 93 -55.37 4.96 6.77
C ILE A 93 -55.09 3.86 5.75
N ILE A 94 -53.82 3.52 5.61
CA ILE A 94 -53.34 2.47 4.69
C ILE A 94 -53.82 1.11 5.18
N THR A 95 -54.41 0.34 4.26
CA THR A 95 -54.90 -1.02 4.53
C THR A 95 -53.86 -2.07 4.15
N PRO A 96 -53.92 -3.27 4.75
CA PRO A 96 -53.05 -4.39 4.37
C PRO A 96 -53.11 -4.72 2.86
N LYS A 97 -54.30 -4.59 2.25
CA LYS A 97 -54.52 -4.84 0.82
C LYS A 97 -53.71 -3.89 -0.06
N ILE A 98 -53.74 -2.59 0.24
CA ILE A 98 -53.00 -1.57 -0.53
C ILE A 98 -51.50 -1.70 -0.27
N TYR A 99 -51.11 -1.96 0.99
CA TYR A 99 -49.71 -2.15 1.36
C TYR A 99 -49.04 -3.30 0.58
N ASN A 100 -49.75 -4.43 0.41
CA ASN A 100 -49.24 -5.60 -0.30
C ASN A 100 -49.23 -5.45 -1.84
N GLN A 101 -49.88 -4.43 -2.40
CA GLN A 101 -49.89 -4.17 -3.85
C GLN A 101 -48.71 -3.32 -4.32
N VAL A 102 -47.99 -2.69 -3.40
CA VAL A 102 -46.88 -1.77 -3.70
C VAL A 102 -45.61 -2.25 -3.03
N LYS A 103 -44.45 -1.89 -3.59
CA LYS A 103 -43.17 -2.26 -3.00
C LYS A 103 -43.04 -1.68 -1.59
N GLN A 104 -42.74 -2.55 -0.62
CA GLN A 104 -42.68 -2.19 0.81
C GLN A 104 -41.65 -1.09 1.11
N GLU A 105 -40.56 -1.02 0.33
CA GLU A 105 -39.52 0.04 0.40
C GLU A 105 -40.03 1.46 0.13
N LYS A 106 -41.27 1.61 -0.36
CA LYS A 106 -41.96 2.90 -0.53
C LYS A 106 -42.48 3.44 0.80
N PHE A 107 -42.81 2.60 1.76
CA PHE A 107 -43.40 3.00 3.04
C PHE A 107 -42.32 3.23 4.09
N ILE A 108 -42.38 4.35 4.79
CA ILE A 108 -41.50 4.70 5.92
C ILE A 108 -42.41 4.90 7.14
N PRO A 109 -42.41 3.99 8.12
CA PRO A 109 -43.07 4.20 9.40
C PRO A 109 -42.39 5.33 10.15
N VAL A 110 -43.14 6.30 10.66
CA VAL A 110 -42.67 7.43 11.46
C VAL A 110 -43.42 7.43 12.78
N ILE A 111 -42.74 7.24 13.88
CA ILE A 111 -43.34 7.14 15.21
C ILE A 111 -43.44 8.54 15.80
N ALA A 112 -44.66 9.01 16.00
CA ALA A 112 -44.94 10.36 16.52
C ALA A 112 -45.15 10.37 18.05
N GLU A 113 -45.51 9.23 18.63
CA GLU A 113 -45.67 9.04 20.07
C GLU A 113 -45.22 7.62 20.45
N ILE A 114 -44.68 7.46 21.67
CA ILE A 114 -44.37 6.14 22.23
C ILE A 114 -45.28 5.92 23.44
N ASP A 115 -46.19 4.96 23.33
CA ASP A 115 -46.93 4.37 24.47
C ASP A 115 -46.35 2.95 24.71
N GLY A 116 -45.24 2.87 25.45
CA GLY A 116 -44.55 1.62 25.77
C GLY A 116 -43.34 1.30 24.89
N GLU A 117 -43.37 0.16 24.17
CA GLU A 117 -42.28 -0.28 23.28
C GLU A 117 -42.40 0.31 21.87
N PHE A 118 -41.28 0.42 21.15
CA PHE A 118 -41.19 0.97 19.78
C PHE A 118 -42.18 0.33 18.79
N GLU A 119 -42.46 -0.97 18.94
CA GLU A 119 -43.36 -1.74 18.08
C GLU A 119 -44.85 -1.58 18.45
N SER A 120 -45.16 -0.93 19.59
CA SER A 120 -46.53 -0.87 20.11
C SER A 120 -47.46 -0.06 19.23
N CYS A 121 -46.95 0.94 18.49
CA CYS A 121 -47.74 1.90 17.71
C CYS A 121 -47.76 1.62 16.19
N MET A 122 -47.09 0.57 15.72
CA MET A 122 -47.13 0.18 14.30
C MET A 122 -48.29 -0.79 14.00
N PRO A 123 -48.99 -0.64 12.85
CA PRO A 123 -49.97 -1.64 12.40
C PRO A 123 -49.34 -3.02 12.17
N ASN A 124 -50.09 -4.09 12.43
CA ASN A 124 -49.56 -5.46 12.38
C ASN A 124 -48.99 -5.85 11.00
N TYR A 125 -49.50 -5.26 9.91
CA TYR A 125 -48.99 -5.51 8.56
C TYR A 125 -47.60 -4.89 8.29
N MET A 126 -47.12 -4.03 9.18
CA MET A 126 -45.77 -3.45 9.17
C MET A 126 -44.84 -4.09 10.23
N ASP A 127 -45.27 -5.16 10.89
CA ASP A 127 -44.44 -5.85 11.88
C ASP A 127 -43.10 -6.30 11.29
N GLY A 128 -42.02 -6.07 12.07
CA GLY A 128 -40.65 -6.36 11.65
C GLY A 128 -40.04 -5.36 10.66
N LYS A 129 -40.69 -4.22 10.39
CA LYS A 129 -40.11 -3.10 9.63
C LYS A 129 -39.39 -2.12 10.55
N ILE A 130 -38.34 -1.50 10.01
CA ILE A 130 -37.59 -0.45 10.70
C ILE A 130 -38.33 0.87 10.46
N GLY A 131 -38.79 1.50 11.54
CA GLY A 131 -39.37 2.84 11.54
C GLY A 131 -38.38 3.92 11.96
N VAL A 132 -38.78 5.19 11.82
CA VAL A 132 -38.04 6.35 12.30
C VAL A 132 -38.74 6.91 13.55
N ASP A 133 -37.99 7.15 14.62
CA ASP A 133 -38.52 7.71 15.87
C ASP A 133 -38.45 9.24 15.88
N LEU A 134 -39.60 9.91 15.98
CA LEU A 134 -39.73 11.36 16.16
C LEU A 134 -40.53 11.72 17.44
N SER A 135 -40.67 10.78 18.38
CA SER A 135 -41.62 10.88 19.49
C SER A 135 -41.26 11.86 20.62
N ASN A 136 -39.99 12.25 20.74
CA ASN A 136 -39.50 13.12 21.80
C ASN A 136 -38.44 14.10 21.28
N ASP A 137 -38.42 15.33 21.80
CA ASP A 137 -37.46 16.38 21.47
C ASP A 137 -35.99 15.91 21.51
N ASN A 138 -35.64 15.00 22.43
CA ASN A 138 -34.28 14.47 22.55
C ASN A 138 -33.86 13.56 21.38
N VAL A 139 -34.80 12.92 20.70
CA VAL A 139 -34.54 12.02 19.55
C VAL A 139 -34.97 12.64 18.22
N PHE A 140 -35.81 13.67 18.26
CA PHE A 140 -36.44 14.29 17.09
C PHE A 140 -35.44 14.67 16.01
N GLU A 141 -34.39 15.41 16.34
CA GLU A 141 -33.41 15.88 15.34
C GLU A 141 -32.62 14.73 14.70
N TYR A 142 -32.28 13.70 15.48
CA TYR A 142 -31.58 12.52 14.98
C TYR A 142 -32.49 11.69 14.06
N GLY A 143 -33.72 11.42 14.49
CA GLY A 143 -34.72 10.73 13.67
C GLY A 143 -35.08 11.52 12.42
N TYR A 144 -35.14 12.85 12.50
CA TYR A 144 -35.42 13.70 11.34
C TYR A 144 -34.30 13.61 10.28
N GLU A 145 -33.03 13.60 10.71
CA GLU A 145 -31.91 13.36 9.79
C GLU A 145 -32.02 11.97 9.12
N GLU A 146 -32.37 10.93 9.89
CA GLU A 146 -32.60 9.59 9.36
C GLU A 146 -33.74 9.55 8.34
N LEU A 147 -34.85 10.24 8.62
CA LEU A 147 -35.99 10.37 7.71
C LEU A 147 -35.58 11.00 6.38
N LEU A 148 -34.84 12.12 6.41
CA LEU A 148 -34.34 12.78 5.20
C LEU A 148 -33.44 11.83 4.38
N ARG A 149 -32.54 11.12 5.05
CA ARG A 149 -31.67 10.13 4.41
C ARG A 149 -32.45 9.02 3.72
N LEU A 150 -33.53 8.53 4.34
CA LEU A 150 -34.41 7.52 3.75
C LEU A 150 -35.18 8.07 2.54
N ILE A 151 -35.68 9.31 2.60
CA ILE A 151 -36.40 9.95 1.48
C ILE A 151 -35.48 10.14 0.27
N TYR A 152 -34.25 10.57 0.49
CA TYR A 152 -33.26 10.77 -0.57
C TYR A 152 -32.49 9.49 -0.99
N ASN A 153 -32.77 8.33 -0.37
CA ASN A 153 -32.02 7.08 -0.54
C ASN A 153 -30.49 7.25 -0.33
N LYS A 154 -30.10 7.97 0.74
CA LYS A 154 -28.70 8.25 1.12
C LYS A 154 -28.36 7.58 2.46
N PRO A 155 -27.89 6.31 2.46
CA PRO A 155 -27.62 5.59 3.70
C PRO A 155 -26.54 6.31 4.53
N GLN A 156 -26.68 6.27 5.86
CA GLN A 156 -25.72 6.85 6.81
C GLN A 156 -24.31 6.28 6.59
N TYR A 157 -24.22 4.97 6.34
CA TYR A 157 -22.99 4.27 6.02
C TYR A 157 -23.01 3.79 4.57
N LYS A 158 -22.10 4.32 3.75
CA LYS A 158 -21.90 3.82 2.39
C LYS A 158 -21.01 2.58 2.46
N LYS A 159 -21.47 1.47 1.86
CA LYS A 159 -20.63 0.30 1.64
C LYS A 159 -19.38 0.76 0.87
N PRO A 160 -18.16 0.50 1.38
CA PRO A 160 -16.94 0.87 0.67
C PRO A 160 -16.88 0.11 -0.66
N GLN A 161 -16.15 0.67 -1.62
CA GLN A 161 -15.88 -0.05 -2.87
C GLN A 161 -15.20 -1.38 -2.53
N LEU A 162 -15.64 -2.44 -3.20
CA LEU A 162 -15.05 -3.76 -3.02
C LEU A 162 -13.57 -3.68 -3.41
N GLY A 163 -12.69 -3.94 -2.44
CA GLY A 163 -11.26 -4.00 -2.68
C GLY A 163 -10.91 -5.14 -3.63
N LYS A 164 -9.73 -5.06 -4.25
CA LYS A 164 -9.19 -6.19 -5.03
C LYS A 164 -8.99 -7.38 -4.09
N LYS A 165 -9.29 -8.59 -4.58
CA LYS A 165 -8.97 -9.84 -3.86
C LYS A 165 -7.48 -9.80 -3.49
N PRO A 166 -7.10 -10.00 -2.21
CA PRO A 166 -5.71 -9.95 -1.80
C PRO A 166 -4.85 -10.89 -2.64
N SER A 167 -3.69 -10.41 -3.11
CA SER A 167 -2.82 -11.14 -4.04
C SER A 167 -2.38 -12.50 -3.49
N PHE A 168 -2.20 -12.62 -2.17
CA PHE A 168 -1.82 -13.88 -1.51
C PHE A 168 -2.89 -14.99 -1.54
N LEU A 169 -4.15 -14.68 -1.92
CA LEU A 169 -5.25 -15.66 -2.06
C LEU A 169 -5.46 -16.14 -3.50
N LEU A 170 -4.58 -15.74 -4.43
CA LEU A 170 -4.69 -16.02 -5.86
C LEU A 170 -3.56 -16.92 -6.38
N GLN A 171 -2.65 -17.36 -5.52
CA GLN A 171 -1.49 -18.16 -5.91
C GLN A 171 -1.39 -19.38 -4.97
N ASP A 172 -1.85 -20.53 -5.46
CA ASP A 172 -1.82 -21.80 -4.72
C ASP A 172 -0.39 -22.39 -4.57
N ASP A 173 0.62 -21.76 -5.18
CA ASP A 173 2.03 -22.19 -5.18
C ASP A 173 3.01 -21.16 -4.56
N GLU A 174 2.56 -20.20 -3.75
CA GLU A 174 3.53 -19.33 -3.05
C GLU A 174 4.29 -20.13 -1.99
N VAL A 175 5.60 -20.27 -2.23
CA VAL A 175 6.57 -20.71 -1.23
C VAL A 175 6.39 -19.84 0.02
N TYR A 176 5.88 -20.43 1.09
CA TYR A 176 5.67 -19.72 2.34
C TYR A 176 6.98 -19.58 3.11
N PHE A 177 7.50 -18.36 3.17
CA PHE A 177 8.67 -18.03 3.99
C PHE A 177 8.21 -17.73 5.42
N LYS A 178 8.82 -18.39 6.41
CA LYS A 178 8.65 -18.06 7.83
C LYS A 178 9.12 -16.63 8.12
N THR A 179 10.11 -16.10 7.38
CA THR A 179 10.47 -14.68 7.48
C THR A 179 9.29 -13.75 7.21
N THR A 180 8.33 -14.14 6.36
CA THR A 180 7.10 -13.35 6.10
C THR A 180 6.26 -13.20 7.36
N ASN A 181 6.17 -14.24 8.20
CA ASN A 181 5.48 -14.14 9.49
C ASN A 181 6.21 -13.23 10.46
N ILE A 182 7.54 -13.33 10.53
CA ILE A 182 8.34 -12.52 11.44
C ILE A 182 8.20 -11.04 11.08
N VAL A 183 8.24 -10.68 9.78
CA VAL A 183 7.97 -9.32 9.30
C VAL A 183 6.58 -8.83 9.76
N ARG A 184 5.55 -9.67 9.63
CA ARG A 184 4.18 -9.33 10.06
C ARG A 184 4.09 -9.14 11.58
N GLN A 185 4.74 -10.00 12.36
CA GLN A 185 4.78 -9.92 13.81
C GLN A 185 5.54 -8.67 14.27
N LEU A 186 6.71 -8.40 13.68
CA LEU A 186 7.48 -7.19 13.94
C LEU A 186 6.63 -5.95 13.68
N LYS A 187 5.98 -5.85 12.51
CA LYS A 187 5.10 -4.72 12.18
C LYS A 187 4.01 -4.49 13.24
N ASN A 188 3.39 -5.56 13.74
CA ASN A 188 2.41 -5.48 14.82
C ASN A 188 3.04 -5.11 16.17
N ALA A 189 4.23 -5.62 16.47
CA ALA A 189 4.98 -5.29 17.69
C ALA A 189 5.39 -3.82 17.71
N LEU A 190 5.74 -3.22 16.57
CA LEU A 190 6.10 -1.79 16.52
C LEU A 190 4.96 -0.87 16.90
N LEU A 191 3.73 -1.25 16.55
CA LEU A 191 2.54 -0.46 16.86
C LEU A 191 2.15 -0.55 18.34
N ASN A 192 2.51 -1.64 19.03
CA ASN A 192 1.94 -1.97 20.33
C ASN A 192 2.97 -2.15 21.47
N LYS A 193 4.20 -2.61 21.18
CA LYS A 193 5.25 -2.99 22.15
C LYS A 193 6.69 -2.87 21.55
N PRO A 194 7.27 -1.67 21.45
CA PRO A 194 8.55 -1.43 20.77
C PRO A 194 9.76 -2.15 21.39
N GLN A 195 9.76 -2.43 22.70
CA GLN A 195 10.85 -3.18 23.37
C GLN A 195 10.95 -4.65 22.92
N GLN A 196 9.89 -5.21 22.33
CA GLN A 196 9.91 -6.58 21.79
C GLN A 196 10.46 -6.64 20.36
N ALA A 197 10.67 -5.48 19.72
CA ALA A 197 11.08 -5.41 18.32
C ALA A 197 12.47 -6.02 18.08
N GLU A 198 13.39 -5.90 19.03
CA GLU A 198 14.76 -6.39 18.88
C GLU A 198 14.83 -7.92 18.77
N TYR A 199 14.03 -8.65 19.55
CA TYR A 199 13.96 -10.12 19.49
C TYR A 199 13.54 -10.63 18.11
N PHE A 200 12.60 -9.94 17.46
CA PHE A 200 12.15 -10.30 16.12
C PHE A 200 13.23 -10.06 15.04
N ILE A 201 14.21 -9.19 15.29
CA ILE A 201 15.33 -8.98 14.35
C ILE A 201 16.24 -10.20 14.36
N ASP A 202 16.64 -10.68 15.54
CA ASP A 202 17.51 -11.86 15.66
C ASP A 202 16.82 -13.11 15.10
N ASP A 203 15.53 -13.30 15.43
CA ASP A 203 14.72 -14.38 14.86
C ASP A 203 14.65 -14.29 13.32
N PHE A 204 14.48 -13.07 12.79
CA PHE A 204 14.47 -12.84 11.35
C PHE A 204 15.81 -13.22 10.71
N ILE A 205 16.94 -12.78 11.28
CA ILE A 205 18.27 -13.05 10.72
C ILE A 205 18.54 -14.56 10.71
N ASN A 206 18.21 -15.27 11.79
CA ASN A 206 18.35 -16.71 11.87
C ASN A 206 17.51 -17.42 10.80
N GLU A 207 16.23 -17.07 10.68
CA GLU A 207 15.36 -17.69 9.70
C GLU A 207 15.70 -17.28 8.26
N PHE A 208 16.22 -16.07 8.05
CA PHE A 208 16.72 -15.61 6.76
C PHE A 208 17.83 -16.54 6.23
N PHE A 209 18.79 -16.91 7.08
CA PHE A 209 19.83 -17.86 6.67
C PHE A 209 19.29 -19.29 6.50
N ASN A 210 18.38 -19.75 7.35
CA ASN A 210 17.71 -21.04 7.18
C ASN A 210 16.96 -21.15 5.84
N GLU A 211 16.34 -20.05 5.40
CA GLU A 211 15.66 -19.97 4.12
C GLU A 211 16.64 -19.86 2.95
N LEU A 212 17.72 -19.08 3.12
CA LEU A 212 18.77 -18.93 2.13
C LEU A 212 19.47 -20.28 1.82
N ASP A 213 19.64 -21.14 2.83
CA ASP A 213 20.20 -22.50 2.70
C ASP A 213 19.42 -23.38 1.72
N LYS A 214 18.11 -23.15 1.54
CA LYS A 214 17.24 -23.91 0.63
C LYS A 214 17.54 -23.62 -0.85
N PHE A 215 18.32 -22.57 -1.14
CA PHE A 215 18.69 -22.15 -2.49
C PHE A 215 20.07 -22.65 -2.94
N LYS A 216 20.69 -23.56 -2.16
CA LYS A 216 21.95 -24.19 -2.57
C LYS A 216 21.73 -24.99 -3.84
N ILE A 217 22.72 -24.93 -4.73
CA ILE A 217 22.79 -25.73 -5.96
C ILE A 217 24.01 -26.64 -5.82
N SER A 218 23.81 -27.93 -6.00
CA SER A 218 24.88 -28.93 -6.00
C SER A 218 25.59 -28.99 -7.36
N TYR A 219 26.82 -29.51 -7.35
CA TYR A 219 27.58 -29.73 -8.58
C TYR A 219 26.82 -30.61 -9.57
N ASP A 220 26.22 -31.71 -9.08
CA ASP A 220 25.50 -32.68 -9.91
C ASP A 220 24.27 -32.07 -10.57
N GLU A 221 23.55 -31.18 -9.88
CA GLU A 221 22.44 -30.42 -10.47
C GLU A 221 22.89 -29.57 -11.66
N THR A 222 24.05 -28.93 -11.58
CA THR A 222 24.59 -28.11 -12.68
C THR A 222 25.13 -28.90 -13.87
N LYS A 223 25.36 -30.21 -13.69
CA LYS A 223 25.94 -31.11 -14.71
C LYS A 223 24.99 -32.18 -15.23
N LYS A 224 23.76 -32.20 -14.73
CA LYS A 224 22.74 -33.18 -15.15
C LYS A 224 22.45 -33.06 -16.64
N GLU A 225 22.39 -34.20 -17.33
CA GLU A 225 22.12 -34.25 -18.77
C GLU A 225 20.75 -33.64 -19.09
N GLY A 226 20.70 -32.76 -20.09
CA GLY A 226 19.50 -32.03 -20.49
C GLY A 226 19.15 -30.80 -19.64
N VAL A 227 19.91 -30.49 -18.59
CA VAL A 227 19.73 -29.30 -17.76
C VAL A 227 20.64 -28.17 -18.25
N ILE A 228 20.08 -26.97 -18.41
CA ILE A 228 20.85 -25.76 -18.67
C ILE A 228 21.09 -25.05 -17.34
N ALA A 229 22.36 -24.93 -16.93
CA ALA A 229 22.71 -24.41 -15.60
C ALA A 229 22.17 -22.99 -15.35
N ASP A 230 22.01 -22.17 -16.40
CA ASP A 230 21.49 -20.82 -16.28
C ASP A 230 19.99 -20.77 -15.93
N GLU A 231 19.19 -21.73 -16.38
CA GLU A 231 17.77 -21.85 -16.03
C GLU A 231 17.60 -22.10 -14.54
N ILE A 232 18.32 -23.09 -13.98
CA ILE A 232 18.29 -23.36 -12.53
C ILE A 232 18.68 -22.11 -11.73
N ILE A 233 19.73 -21.40 -12.16
CA ILE A 233 20.18 -20.21 -11.46
C ILE A 233 19.14 -19.10 -11.52
N CYS A 234 18.50 -18.89 -12.68
CA CYS A 234 17.39 -17.94 -12.81
C CYS A 234 16.22 -18.32 -11.90
N GLU A 235 15.82 -19.60 -11.87
CA GLU A 235 14.76 -20.10 -10.99
C GLU A 235 15.08 -19.87 -9.51
N LYS A 236 16.32 -20.08 -9.08
CA LYS A 236 16.74 -19.81 -7.69
C LYS A 236 16.75 -18.31 -7.38
N ILE A 237 17.20 -17.45 -8.31
CA ILE A 237 17.12 -15.99 -8.17
C ILE A 237 15.66 -15.54 -8.02
N ASP A 238 14.77 -16.10 -8.84
CA ASP A 238 13.35 -15.78 -8.79
C ASP A 238 12.71 -16.28 -7.50
N GLY A 239 13.04 -17.49 -7.05
CA GLY A 239 12.57 -18.04 -5.78
C GLY A 239 13.03 -17.25 -4.55
N MET A 240 14.20 -16.60 -4.60
CA MET A 240 14.67 -15.72 -3.51
C MET A 240 13.96 -14.36 -3.46
N MET A 241 13.04 -14.05 -4.38
CA MET A 241 12.36 -12.77 -4.43
C MET A 241 11.58 -12.44 -3.15
N ILE A 242 10.89 -13.44 -2.57
CA ILE A 242 10.14 -13.27 -1.33
C ILE A 242 11.10 -12.98 -0.16
N LEU A 243 12.22 -13.71 -0.08
CA LEU A 243 13.26 -13.47 0.93
C LEU A 243 13.87 -12.07 0.82
N ARG A 244 14.16 -11.62 -0.41
CA ARG A 244 14.62 -10.25 -0.71
C ARG A 244 13.61 -9.19 -0.23
N ASN A 245 12.33 -9.39 -0.55
CA ASN A 245 11.27 -8.47 -0.15
C ASN A 245 11.10 -8.43 1.37
N ASN A 246 11.20 -9.58 2.04
CA ASN A 246 11.16 -9.66 3.49
C ASN A 246 12.34 -8.92 4.14
N TYR A 247 13.56 -9.08 3.60
CA TYR A 247 14.74 -8.31 4.04
C TYR A 247 14.52 -6.80 3.92
N ILE A 248 14.03 -6.33 2.77
CA ILE A 248 13.73 -4.92 2.53
C ILE A 248 12.69 -4.40 3.51
N ASN A 249 11.61 -5.16 3.74
CA ASN A 249 10.58 -4.77 4.70
C ASN A 249 11.14 -4.65 6.12
N ILE A 250 12.00 -5.58 6.56
CA ILE A 250 12.68 -5.46 7.86
C ILE A 250 13.53 -4.21 7.90
N LEU A 251 14.34 -3.95 6.87
CA LEU A 251 15.20 -2.78 6.85
C LEU A 251 14.41 -1.46 6.90
N GLU A 252 13.31 -1.36 6.17
CA GLU A 252 12.40 -0.20 6.25
C GLU A 252 11.79 -0.03 7.64
N LEU A 253 11.42 -1.13 8.30
CA LEU A 253 10.91 -1.13 9.67
C LEU A 253 11.99 -0.69 10.66
N LEU A 254 13.24 -1.17 10.51
CA LEU A 254 14.38 -0.73 11.31
C LEU A 254 14.64 0.76 11.19
N CYS A 255 14.57 1.31 9.97
CA CYS A 255 14.73 2.75 9.74
C CYS A 255 13.61 3.56 10.42
N LYS A 256 12.39 3.02 10.51
CA LYS A 256 11.22 3.66 11.16
C LYS A 256 11.24 3.58 12.68
N LEU A 257 11.91 2.58 13.26
CA LEU A 257 11.95 2.30 14.70
C LEU A 257 12.72 3.32 15.56
N LYS A 258 13.15 4.43 14.95
CA LYS A 258 14.14 5.41 15.39
C LYS A 258 15.55 5.05 14.92
N SER A 259 16.28 6.09 14.56
CA SER A 259 17.57 6.15 13.87
C SER A 259 18.77 5.48 14.57
N ASP A 260 18.58 4.68 15.62
CA ASP A 260 19.68 4.18 16.47
C ASP A 260 19.83 2.65 16.51
N PHE A 261 19.17 1.90 15.61
CA PHE A 261 19.42 0.46 15.51
C PHE A 261 20.90 0.16 15.25
N ASP A 262 21.43 -0.92 15.83
CA ASP A 262 22.83 -1.27 15.65
C ASP A 262 23.13 -1.68 14.19
N ILE A 263 23.95 -0.87 13.51
CA ILE A 263 24.34 -1.12 12.12
C ILE A 263 25.23 -2.36 11.98
N ASN A 264 25.86 -2.81 13.06
CA ASN A 264 26.68 -4.03 13.07
C ASN A 264 25.87 -5.28 12.72
N ILE A 265 24.56 -5.29 12.94
CA ILE A 265 23.66 -6.38 12.52
C ILE A 265 23.75 -6.56 10.99
N ILE A 266 23.74 -5.44 10.25
CA ILE A 266 23.84 -5.45 8.78
C ILE A 266 25.26 -5.83 8.33
N ILE A 267 26.30 -5.35 9.02
CA ILE A 267 27.69 -5.74 8.73
C ILE A 267 27.85 -7.26 8.85
N LYS A 268 27.45 -7.84 9.98
CA LYS A 268 27.51 -9.29 10.24
C LYS A 268 26.67 -10.09 9.23
N LEU A 269 25.51 -9.58 8.83
CA LEU A 269 24.71 -10.22 7.77
C LEU A 269 25.50 -10.31 6.47
N PHE A 270 26.17 -9.25 6.03
CA PHE A 270 26.98 -9.26 4.81
C PHE A 270 28.24 -10.13 4.90
N GLU A 271 28.90 -10.17 6.06
CA GLU A 271 30.03 -11.08 6.29
C GLU A 271 29.60 -12.55 6.22
N ASN A 272 28.45 -12.88 6.83
CA ASN A 272 27.94 -14.25 6.86
C ASN A 272 27.35 -14.69 5.52
N ILE A 273 26.58 -13.83 4.84
CA ILE A 273 25.99 -14.19 3.54
C ILE A 273 27.05 -14.40 2.48
N TYR A 274 28.19 -13.69 2.56
CA TYR A 274 29.28 -13.86 1.61
C TYR A 274 29.82 -15.29 1.57
N SER A 275 29.79 -16.05 2.67
CA SER A 275 30.28 -17.43 2.67
C SER A 275 29.50 -18.37 1.75
N TYR A 276 28.26 -18.01 1.38
CA TYR A 276 27.45 -18.76 0.40
C TYR A 276 27.98 -18.64 -1.03
N THR A 277 28.88 -17.69 -1.28
CA THR A 277 29.52 -17.49 -2.59
C THR A 277 30.77 -18.36 -2.77
N GLN A 278 31.18 -19.07 -1.71
CA GLN A 278 32.41 -19.82 -1.63
C GLN A 278 32.11 -21.31 -1.44
N PHE A 279 32.93 -22.16 -2.04
CA PHE A 279 32.85 -23.59 -1.80
C PHE A 279 33.42 -23.96 -0.42
N GLN A 280 32.57 -24.50 0.45
CA GLN A 280 32.94 -24.91 1.81
C GLN A 280 33.16 -26.43 1.97
N GLY A 281 32.94 -27.22 0.91
CA GLY A 281 33.00 -28.68 0.95
C GLY A 281 34.37 -29.28 0.62
N SER A 282 34.37 -30.62 0.50
CA SER A 282 35.41 -31.40 -0.16
C SER A 282 34.87 -31.93 -1.50
N GLY A 283 35.71 -31.95 -2.54
CA GLY A 283 35.34 -32.45 -3.87
C GLY A 283 35.26 -31.36 -4.94
N THR A 284 34.63 -31.73 -6.07
CA THR A 284 34.48 -30.86 -7.25
C THR A 284 33.30 -29.93 -7.08
N TYR A 285 33.44 -28.71 -7.60
CA TYR A 285 32.39 -27.72 -7.63
C TYR A 285 32.38 -26.99 -8.97
N SER A 286 31.27 -26.31 -9.25
CA SER A 286 31.11 -25.45 -10.42
C SER A 286 31.06 -24.00 -9.94
N GLU A 287 31.85 -23.10 -10.52
CA GLU A 287 31.88 -21.69 -10.09
C GLU A 287 30.52 -20.99 -10.21
N VAL A 288 29.73 -21.41 -11.20
CA VAL A 288 28.39 -20.86 -11.47
C VAL A 288 27.33 -21.31 -10.46
N GLN A 289 27.56 -22.39 -9.69
CA GLN A 289 26.56 -22.90 -8.73
C GLN A 289 26.29 -21.96 -7.55
N PHE A 290 27.04 -20.86 -7.46
CA PHE A 290 26.93 -19.81 -6.45
C PHE A 290 26.39 -18.48 -7.00
N ASP A 291 26.16 -18.38 -8.32
CA ASP A 291 25.83 -17.12 -9.01
C ASP A 291 24.51 -16.51 -8.55
N GLN A 292 23.55 -17.34 -8.11
CA GLN A 292 22.32 -16.90 -7.47
C GLN A 292 22.61 -16.09 -6.20
N TYR A 293 23.58 -16.51 -5.38
CA TYR A 293 23.98 -15.79 -4.17
C TYR A 293 24.76 -14.53 -4.50
N LYS A 294 25.66 -14.57 -5.50
CA LYS A 294 26.37 -13.38 -6.00
C LYS A 294 25.38 -12.29 -6.45
N PHE A 295 24.36 -12.68 -7.22
CA PHE A 295 23.28 -11.78 -7.63
C PHE A 295 22.54 -11.20 -6.42
N PHE A 296 22.10 -12.06 -5.52
CA PHE A 296 21.28 -11.70 -4.37
C PHE A 296 22.01 -10.76 -3.40
N ILE A 297 23.30 -11.00 -3.10
CA ILE A 297 24.12 -10.16 -2.22
C ILE A 297 24.22 -8.74 -2.78
N ARG A 298 24.53 -8.60 -4.07
CA ARG A 298 24.57 -7.29 -4.73
C ARG A 298 23.19 -6.62 -4.68
N GLU A 299 22.14 -7.35 -5.02
CA GLU A 299 20.76 -6.83 -5.02
C GLU A 299 20.41 -6.26 -3.63
N ILE A 300 20.53 -7.05 -2.58
CA ILE A 300 20.17 -6.60 -1.23
C ILE A 300 21.09 -5.48 -0.74
N PHE A 301 22.39 -5.47 -1.06
CA PHE A 301 23.31 -4.39 -0.65
C PHE A 301 22.95 -3.04 -1.26
N ILE A 302 22.59 -3.03 -2.55
CA ILE A 302 22.11 -1.80 -3.21
C ILE A 302 20.83 -1.29 -2.55
N TYR A 303 19.88 -2.19 -2.23
CA TYR A 303 18.69 -1.80 -1.47
C TYR A 303 19.02 -1.30 -0.07
N THR A 304 20.00 -1.92 0.62
CA THR A 304 20.44 -1.48 1.95
C THR A 304 20.84 -0.02 1.94
N ILE A 305 21.76 0.32 1.05
CA ILE A 305 22.26 1.69 0.94
C ILE A 305 21.14 2.62 0.46
N SER A 306 20.35 2.23 -0.54
CA SER A 306 19.23 3.04 -1.05
C SER A 306 18.25 3.41 0.06
N ILE A 307 17.83 2.46 0.87
CA ILE A 307 16.84 2.66 1.95
C ILE A 307 17.44 3.53 3.07
N LEU A 308 18.71 3.32 3.45
CA LEU A 308 19.38 4.19 4.43
C LEU A 308 19.45 5.64 3.96
N LEU A 309 19.79 5.86 2.68
CA LEU A 309 19.86 7.20 2.08
C LEU A 309 18.48 7.87 1.98
N GLU A 310 17.44 7.13 1.56
CA GLU A 310 16.04 7.62 1.54
C GLU A 310 15.57 8.08 2.93
N ASN A 311 15.97 7.36 3.98
CA ASN A 311 15.64 7.69 5.37
C ASN A 311 16.62 8.67 6.02
N ARG A 312 17.52 9.31 5.25
CA ARG A 312 18.54 10.27 5.71
C ARG A 312 19.50 9.72 6.78
N LEU A 313 19.70 8.40 6.83
CA LEU A 313 20.64 7.73 7.76
C LEU A 313 22.07 7.71 7.18
N PHE A 314 22.58 8.88 6.78
CA PHE A 314 23.86 9.02 6.07
C PHE A 314 25.06 8.50 6.87
N HIS A 315 25.05 8.67 8.20
CA HIS A 315 26.10 8.15 9.07
C HIS A 315 26.18 6.62 9.05
N LYS A 316 25.04 5.93 9.11
CA LYS A 316 24.99 4.46 9.04
C LYS A 316 25.39 3.94 7.66
N ALA A 317 24.94 4.61 6.60
CA ALA A 317 25.40 4.31 5.24
C ALA A 317 26.92 4.49 5.13
N ASN A 318 27.47 5.58 5.67
CA ASN A 318 28.91 5.82 5.67
C ASN A 318 29.70 4.73 6.42
N ILE A 319 29.20 4.25 7.57
CA ILE A 319 29.82 3.12 8.29
C ILE A 319 29.92 1.91 7.35
N LEU A 320 28.82 1.48 6.72
CA LEU A 320 28.85 0.34 5.79
C LEU A 320 29.85 0.53 4.63
N LEU A 321 29.99 1.76 4.13
CA LEU A 321 30.88 2.06 3.01
C LEU A 321 32.35 2.25 3.39
N GLN A 322 32.67 2.30 4.69
CA GLN A 322 34.05 2.42 5.20
C GLN A 322 34.52 1.18 5.97
N THR A 323 33.60 0.33 6.41
CA THR A 323 33.91 -0.93 7.09
C THR A 323 34.72 -1.85 6.17
N ARG A 324 35.78 -2.45 6.73
CA ARG A 324 36.40 -3.65 6.17
C ARG A 324 35.63 -4.87 6.67
N TYR A 325 35.02 -5.58 5.73
CA TYR A 325 34.24 -6.80 5.96
C TYR A 325 35.18 -8.00 6.03
N PHE A 326 35.09 -8.81 7.07
CA PHE A 326 35.86 -10.04 7.24
C PHE A 326 35.22 -11.20 6.47
N LEU A 327 35.38 -11.17 5.15
CA LEU A 327 34.76 -12.12 4.23
C LEU A 327 35.47 -13.47 4.30
N LYS A 328 34.77 -14.52 4.75
CA LYS A 328 35.35 -15.87 4.86
C LYS A 328 35.66 -16.44 3.48
N ASN A 329 36.95 -16.67 3.21
CA ASN A 329 37.44 -17.36 2.02
C ASN A 329 38.44 -18.44 2.45
N LYS A 330 38.28 -19.67 1.93
CA LYS A 330 39.13 -20.83 2.27
C LYS A 330 40.61 -20.61 1.92
N TYR A 331 40.90 -19.71 0.98
CA TYR A 331 42.25 -19.41 0.50
C TYR A 331 42.85 -18.14 1.10
N ASP A 332 42.13 -17.44 1.99
CA ASP A 332 42.55 -16.17 2.56
C ASP A 332 42.97 -16.35 4.02
N GLU A 333 44.17 -16.90 4.24
CA GLU A 333 44.71 -17.23 5.57
C GLU A 333 44.94 -16.00 6.46
N ASN A 334 45.05 -14.81 5.87
CA ASN A 334 45.39 -13.56 6.56
C ASN A 334 44.25 -12.53 6.61
N ASN A 335 43.03 -12.90 6.18
CA ASN A 335 41.83 -12.06 6.04
C ASN A 335 41.91 -10.68 6.72
N THR A 336 42.50 -9.71 6.01
CA THR A 336 42.71 -8.34 6.49
C THR A 336 41.45 -7.48 6.39
N GLY A 337 40.33 -8.11 6.02
CA GLY A 337 39.05 -7.48 5.72
C GLY A 337 39.08 -6.73 4.38
N ARG A 338 37.97 -6.81 3.64
CA ARG A 338 37.81 -6.17 2.33
C ARG A 338 36.76 -5.08 2.35
N LEU A 339 36.87 -4.09 1.48
CA LEU A 339 35.90 -3.00 1.39
C LEU A 339 34.61 -3.45 0.70
N PHE A 340 33.55 -2.66 0.84
CA PHE A 340 32.24 -2.96 0.27
C PHE A 340 32.22 -3.29 -1.25
N PRO A 341 33.15 -2.79 -2.10
CA PRO A 341 33.20 -3.20 -3.51
C PRO A 341 33.36 -4.71 -3.72
N SER A 342 33.94 -5.45 -2.77
CA SER A 342 33.99 -6.92 -2.80
C SER A 342 32.61 -7.60 -2.77
N LEU A 343 31.56 -6.89 -2.35
CA LEU A 343 30.17 -7.37 -2.41
C LEU A 343 29.58 -7.27 -3.83
N TYR A 344 30.27 -6.58 -4.75
CA TYR A 344 29.99 -6.64 -6.18
C TYR A 344 30.62 -7.91 -6.76
N LEU A 345 29.83 -8.97 -6.85
CA LEU A 345 30.27 -10.25 -7.40
C LEU A 345 29.70 -10.42 -8.82
N TYR A 346 30.58 -10.65 -9.78
CA TYR A 346 30.18 -10.85 -11.17
C TYR A 346 29.41 -12.17 -11.34
N VAL A 347 28.33 -12.13 -12.13
CA VAL A 347 27.39 -13.24 -12.31
C VAL A 347 27.57 -13.80 -13.72
N THR A 348 28.56 -14.69 -13.85
CA THR A 348 29.00 -15.29 -15.13
C THR A 348 27.83 -15.93 -15.88
N THR A 349 26.95 -16.60 -15.16
CA THR A 349 25.79 -17.28 -15.71
C THR A 349 24.89 -16.35 -16.51
N LEU A 350 24.59 -15.16 -15.98
CA LEU A 350 23.64 -14.25 -16.62
C LEU A 350 24.29 -13.49 -17.77
N ASP A 351 25.45 -12.88 -17.51
CA ASP A 351 26.05 -11.95 -18.47
C ASP A 351 26.93 -12.62 -19.53
N GLU A 352 27.29 -13.89 -19.36
CA GLU A 352 28.03 -14.67 -20.36
C GLU A 352 27.23 -15.86 -20.88
N LEU A 353 26.89 -16.83 -20.03
CA LEU A 353 26.30 -18.10 -20.48
C LEU A 353 24.91 -17.90 -21.10
N ARG A 354 23.98 -17.31 -20.36
CA ARG A 354 22.60 -17.08 -20.79
C ARG A 354 22.51 -16.12 -21.97
N LYS A 355 23.25 -15.02 -21.88
CA LYS A 355 23.28 -13.99 -22.92
C LYS A 355 23.74 -14.56 -24.26
N ASN A 356 24.83 -15.33 -24.26
CA ASN A 356 25.35 -15.96 -25.46
C ASN A 356 24.45 -17.11 -25.93
N GLY A 357 23.99 -17.98 -25.02
CA GLY A 357 23.16 -19.14 -25.33
C GLY A 357 21.81 -18.80 -25.95
N LEU A 358 21.17 -17.71 -25.51
CA LEU A 358 19.88 -17.25 -26.02
C LEU A 358 19.99 -16.19 -27.13
N GLY A 359 21.21 -15.79 -27.52
CA GLY A 359 21.42 -14.73 -28.51
C GLY A 359 20.81 -13.38 -28.11
N ILE A 360 20.74 -13.10 -26.80
CA ILE A 360 20.06 -11.90 -26.29
C ILE A 360 20.95 -10.67 -26.52
N ASN A 361 20.45 -9.71 -27.29
CA ASN A 361 21.15 -8.45 -27.56
C ASN A 361 21.01 -7.42 -26.41
N LYS A 362 21.25 -7.84 -25.16
CA LYS A 362 21.28 -6.94 -23.99
C LYS A 362 22.72 -6.73 -23.55
N ILE A 363 23.04 -5.52 -23.09
CA ILE A 363 24.37 -5.20 -22.58
C ILE A 363 24.67 -6.05 -21.32
N SER A 364 23.74 -6.07 -20.36
CA SER A 364 23.81 -6.91 -19.17
C SER A 364 22.43 -7.47 -18.80
N ILE A 365 22.32 -8.80 -18.69
CA ILE A 365 21.12 -9.49 -18.21
C ILE A 365 20.95 -9.27 -16.72
N THR A 366 22.06 -9.26 -15.99
CA THR A 366 22.09 -8.89 -14.57
C THR A 366 21.38 -7.56 -14.31
N ALA A 367 21.80 -6.51 -15.02
CA ALA A 367 21.23 -5.17 -14.82
C ALA A 367 19.76 -5.12 -15.20
N ASP A 368 19.36 -5.78 -16.30
CA ASP A 368 17.96 -5.92 -16.70
C ASP A 368 17.10 -6.60 -15.63
N MET A 369 17.60 -7.67 -15.01
CA MET A 369 16.89 -8.39 -13.96
C MET A 369 16.70 -7.52 -12.71
N LEU A 370 17.73 -6.79 -12.26
CA LEU A 370 17.63 -5.85 -11.14
C LEU A 370 16.53 -4.80 -11.37
N ILE A 371 16.49 -4.21 -12.57
CA ILE A 371 15.48 -3.20 -12.93
C ILE A 371 14.08 -3.78 -13.00
N LYS A 372 13.88 -4.94 -13.65
CA LYS A 372 12.55 -5.57 -13.74
C LYS A 372 11.96 -5.94 -12.39
N ARG A 373 12.84 -6.27 -11.43
CA ARG A 373 12.48 -6.68 -10.07
C ARG A 373 12.41 -5.51 -9.08
N SER A 374 12.54 -4.28 -9.58
CA SER A 374 12.57 -3.07 -8.73
C SER A 374 11.21 -2.61 -8.21
N ASN A 375 10.10 -3.14 -8.75
CA ASN A 375 8.78 -2.90 -8.16
C ASN A 375 8.55 -3.84 -6.98
N ILE A 376 8.40 -3.28 -5.79
CA ILE A 376 8.16 -4.02 -4.55
C ILE A 376 6.88 -3.51 -3.92
N ASN A 377 5.87 -4.38 -3.79
CA ASN A 377 4.58 -4.05 -3.17
C ASN A 377 3.92 -2.77 -3.75
N GLY A 378 4.13 -2.49 -5.05
CA GLY A 378 3.59 -1.30 -5.73
C GLY A 378 4.45 -0.04 -5.62
N LYS A 379 5.57 -0.06 -4.87
CA LYS A 379 6.58 1.01 -4.89
C LYS A 379 7.65 0.68 -5.93
N ASP A 380 7.87 1.60 -6.86
CA ASP A 380 8.95 1.52 -7.84
C ASP A 380 10.26 2.07 -7.23
N TYR A 381 11.27 1.21 -7.13
CA TYR A 381 12.60 1.54 -6.64
C TYR A 381 13.64 1.77 -7.74
N SER A 382 13.26 1.66 -9.03
CA SER A 382 14.20 1.66 -10.16
C SER A 382 15.14 2.87 -10.16
N GLN A 383 14.61 4.09 -10.01
CA GLN A 383 15.43 5.30 -9.99
C GLN A 383 16.42 5.30 -8.81
N GLN A 384 15.98 4.83 -7.64
CA GLN A 384 16.75 4.87 -6.41
C GLN A 384 17.89 3.85 -6.45
N ILE A 385 17.64 2.62 -6.91
CA ILE A 385 18.69 1.61 -7.02
C ILE A 385 19.72 1.97 -8.11
N ILE A 386 19.30 2.57 -9.23
CA ILE A 386 20.23 3.06 -10.27
C ILE A 386 21.10 4.18 -9.71
N GLY A 387 20.48 5.14 -9.01
CA GLY A 387 21.21 6.26 -8.41
C GLY A 387 22.20 5.81 -7.34
N THR A 388 21.81 4.85 -6.51
CA THR A 388 22.68 4.25 -5.50
C THR A 388 23.83 3.47 -6.13
N ASP A 389 23.59 2.66 -7.15
CA ASP A 389 24.62 1.89 -7.85
C ASP A 389 25.72 2.81 -8.44
N LEU A 390 25.33 3.95 -9.02
CA LEU A 390 26.26 5.00 -9.45
C LEU A 390 26.97 5.69 -8.27
N LEU A 391 26.25 6.00 -7.19
CA LEU A 391 26.84 6.61 -6.01
C LEU A 391 27.91 5.72 -5.38
N LEU A 392 27.67 4.41 -5.29
CA LEU A 392 28.63 3.42 -4.81
C LEU A 392 29.91 3.40 -5.67
N HIS A 393 29.76 3.51 -6.99
CA HIS A 393 30.89 3.65 -7.91
C HIS A 393 31.71 4.92 -7.61
N TYR A 394 31.06 6.07 -7.46
CA TYR A 394 31.76 7.32 -7.16
C TYR A 394 32.47 7.26 -5.80
N ILE A 395 31.78 6.82 -4.75
CA ILE A 395 32.33 6.74 -3.40
C ILE A 395 33.55 5.80 -3.37
N SER A 396 33.46 4.61 -3.94
CA SER A 396 34.60 3.68 -3.99
C SER A 396 35.76 4.22 -4.82
N SER A 397 35.50 4.79 -6.00
CA SER A 397 36.54 5.39 -6.85
C SER A 397 37.29 6.53 -6.15
N ILE A 398 36.60 7.28 -5.29
CA ILE A 398 37.17 8.39 -4.53
C ILE A 398 37.94 7.87 -3.31
N LYS A 399 37.26 7.09 -2.46
CA LYS A 399 37.80 6.67 -1.15
C LYS A 399 38.88 5.60 -1.27
N ASN A 400 38.79 4.73 -2.27
CA ASN A 400 39.61 3.54 -2.37
C ASN A 400 40.74 3.71 -3.41
N LYS A 401 41.00 4.93 -3.89
CA LYS A 401 41.99 5.19 -4.93
C LYS A 401 43.37 4.59 -4.62
N ASN A 402 43.79 4.69 -3.36
CA ASN A 402 45.07 4.21 -2.87
C ASN A 402 45.04 2.77 -2.33
N GLU A 403 43.89 2.09 -2.39
CA GLU A 403 43.77 0.70 -1.97
C GLU A 403 44.49 -0.22 -2.97
N VAL A 404 45.03 -1.31 -2.43
CA VAL A 404 45.79 -2.32 -3.17
C VAL A 404 44.88 -3.48 -3.62
N ASP A 405 43.69 -3.60 -3.01
CA ASP A 405 42.72 -4.63 -3.32
C ASP A 405 42.31 -4.58 -4.80
N TYR A 406 42.28 -5.75 -5.46
CA TYR A 406 41.94 -5.85 -6.89
C TYR A 406 40.51 -5.40 -7.19
N ASP A 407 39.60 -5.67 -6.26
CA ASP A 407 38.17 -5.37 -6.30
C ASP A 407 37.82 -4.02 -5.66
N LYS A 408 38.78 -3.10 -5.52
CA LYS A 408 38.61 -1.82 -4.79
C LYS A 408 37.55 -0.84 -5.32
N ILE A 409 37.02 -1.03 -6.53
CA ILE A 409 36.04 -0.12 -7.14
C ILE A 409 34.76 -0.86 -7.48
N TRP A 410 33.64 -0.29 -7.03
CA TRP A 410 32.30 -0.79 -7.35
C TRP A 410 31.98 -0.49 -8.81
N PHE A 411 31.60 -1.51 -9.58
CA PHE A 411 31.16 -1.33 -10.96
C PHE A 411 29.65 -1.06 -11.03
N PRO A 412 29.18 0.08 -11.56
CA PRO A 412 27.78 0.47 -11.51
C PRO A 412 26.95 -0.20 -12.62
N CYS A 413 26.69 -1.50 -12.52
CA CYS A 413 26.07 -2.29 -13.60
C CYS A 413 24.78 -1.72 -14.23
N MET A 414 24.02 -0.88 -13.51
CA MET A 414 22.77 -0.30 -13.98
C MET A 414 22.91 1.07 -14.66
N TYR A 415 24.13 1.61 -14.82
CA TYR A 415 24.35 2.95 -15.41
C TYR A 415 23.74 3.10 -16.83
N ILE A 416 23.65 2.01 -17.59
CA ILE A 416 23.06 1.97 -18.94
C ILE A 416 21.56 2.34 -18.96
N TYR A 417 20.89 2.28 -17.82
CA TYR A 417 19.48 2.66 -17.68
C TYR A 417 19.30 4.12 -17.22
N ILE A 418 20.37 4.86 -16.94
CA ILE A 418 20.28 6.22 -16.38
C ILE A 418 19.51 7.20 -17.29
N ASN A 419 19.51 7.00 -18.61
CA ASN A 419 18.80 7.89 -19.52
C ASN A 419 17.26 7.79 -19.37
N TYR A 420 16.76 6.69 -18.82
CA TYR A 420 15.35 6.55 -18.43
C TYR A 420 15.05 7.23 -17.08
N TYR A 421 16.07 7.39 -16.24
CA TYR A 421 15.95 7.84 -14.85
C TYR A 421 16.90 9.01 -14.59
N ARG A 422 16.42 10.24 -14.79
CA ARG A 422 17.25 11.41 -15.11
C ARG A 422 18.32 11.80 -14.07
N ASN A 423 18.24 11.34 -12.82
CA ASN A 423 18.89 12.02 -11.69
C ASN A 423 19.43 11.09 -10.60
N VAL A 424 20.59 11.43 -10.03
CA VAL A 424 21.07 10.94 -8.73
C VAL A 424 20.68 11.98 -7.66
N GLU A 425 19.54 11.77 -7.01
CA GLU A 425 18.87 12.79 -6.19
C GLU A 425 19.75 13.32 -5.04
N ILE A 426 20.53 12.45 -4.39
CA ILE A 426 21.41 12.86 -3.29
C ILE A 426 22.46 13.88 -3.73
N LEU A 427 23.04 13.70 -4.93
CA LEU A 427 24.02 14.63 -5.49
C LEU A 427 23.35 15.96 -5.82
N GLN A 428 22.19 15.94 -6.47
CA GLN A 428 21.46 17.15 -6.83
C GLN A 428 21.09 18.01 -5.62
N LYS A 429 20.74 17.36 -4.50
CA LYS A 429 20.35 18.06 -3.28
C LYS A 429 21.52 18.75 -2.58
N MET A 430 22.77 18.38 -2.84
CA MET A 430 23.96 19.01 -2.23
C MET A 430 24.12 20.50 -2.57
N ILE A 431 23.33 21.06 -3.50
CA ILE A 431 23.28 22.52 -3.69
C ILE A 431 22.72 23.25 -2.46
N ARG A 432 21.92 22.56 -1.62
CA ARG A 432 21.38 23.10 -0.36
C ARG A 432 22.37 22.82 0.76
N LYS A 433 22.71 23.85 1.54
CA LYS A 433 23.73 23.77 2.60
C LYS A 433 23.48 22.63 3.59
N ASN A 434 22.25 22.50 4.08
CA ASN A 434 21.90 21.46 5.04
C ASN A 434 22.03 20.03 4.47
N ASP A 435 21.73 19.82 3.19
CA ASP A 435 21.90 18.51 2.57
C ASP A 435 23.37 18.21 2.30
N PHE A 436 24.15 19.21 1.87
CA PHE A 436 25.61 19.07 1.75
C PHE A 436 26.24 18.68 3.09
N GLU A 437 25.95 19.42 4.16
CA GLU A 437 26.51 19.16 5.50
C GLU A 437 26.22 17.74 6.00
N GLN A 438 25.06 17.18 5.69
CA GLN A 438 24.69 15.82 6.09
C GLN A 438 25.32 14.73 5.21
N THR A 439 25.62 15.03 3.95
CA THR A 439 26.05 14.03 2.95
C THR A 439 27.54 14.05 2.67
N LYS A 440 28.26 15.13 3.02
CA LYS A 440 29.71 15.27 2.82
C LYS A 440 30.54 14.12 3.39
N ILE A 441 30.06 13.51 4.49
CA ILE A 441 30.70 12.35 5.13
C ILE A 441 30.83 11.15 4.17
N LEU A 442 29.89 10.99 3.23
CA LEU A 442 29.92 9.91 2.24
C LEU A 442 31.10 10.05 1.28
N PHE A 443 31.66 11.25 1.12
CA PHE A 443 32.78 11.57 0.23
C PHE A 443 34.09 11.84 0.96
N ASN A 444 34.08 11.80 2.30
CA ASN A 444 35.24 12.13 3.15
C ASN A 444 35.77 13.56 2.92
N VAL A 445 34.86 14.53 2.85
CA VAL A 445 35.20 15.95 2.73
C VAL A 445 34.59 16.76 3.88
N ASP A 446 35.29 17.81 4.31
CA ASP A 446 34.92 18.64 5.45
C ASP A 446 34.08 19.85 5.05
N ASN A 447 34.28 20.38 3.85
CA ASN A 447 33.69 21.64 3.39
C ASN A 447 33.42 21.66 1.87
N GLU A 448 32.67 22.68 1.44
CA GLU A 448 32.20 22.84 0.07
C GLU A 448 33.36 22.94 -0.94
N GLU A 449 34.46 23.62 -0.58
CA GLU A 449 35.61 23.79 -1.48
C GLU A 449 36.34 22.47 -1.74
N GLN A 450 36.55 21.65 -0.70
CA GLN A 450 37.09 20.30 -0.86
C GLN A 450 36.19 19.43 -1.76
N MET A 451 34.86 19.53 -1.63
CA MET A 451 33.93 18.80 -2.50
C MET A 451 34.00 19.27 -3.95
N LYS A 452 34.07 20.60 -4.17
CA LYS A 452 34.20 21.20 -5.50
C LYS A 452 35.47 20.75 -6.18
N GLU A 453 36.60 20.79 -5.47
CA GLU A 453 37.90 20.33 -5.97
C GLU A 453 37.88 18.83 -6.27
N LEU A 454 37.29 18.02 -5.38
CA LEU A 454 37.14 16.58 -5.56
C LEU A 454 36.38 16.26 -6.85
N ILE A 455 35.26 16.93 -7.12
CA ILE A 455 34.47 16.67 -8.34
C ILE A 455 35.23 17.15 -9.58
N LYS A 456 35.89 18.32 -9.53
CA LYS A 456 36.68 18.85 -10.66
C LYS A 456 37.83 17.93 -11.04
N ASN A 457 38.46 17.30 -10.05
CA ASN A 457 39.61 16.40 -10.24
C ASN A 457 39.22 14.92 -10.40
N TYR A 458 37.93 14.59 -10.27
CA TYR A 458 37.44 13.21 -10.41
C TYR A 458 37.68 12.70 -11.84
N LYS A 459 38.07 11.44 -11.96
CA LYS A 459 38.24 10.76 -13.24
C LYS A 459 37.62 9.37 -13.13
N ASN A 460 36.78 9.03 -14.09
CA ASN A 460 36.26 7.67 -14.21
C ASN A 460 37.42 6.74 -14.60
N GLU A 461 37.79 5.83 -13.69
CA GLU A 461 38.78 4.79 -14.00
C GLU A 461 38.23 3.77 -15.00
N TYR A 462 36.90 3.56 -14.99
CA TYR A 462 36.20 2.68 -15.91
C TYR A 462 35.36 3.47 -16.90
N LYS A 463 35.47 3.12 -18.19
CA LYS A 463 34.60 3.70 -19.22
C LYS A 463 33.17 3.14 -19.16
N GLY A 464 32.99 1.92 -18.67
CA GLY A 464 31.72 1.21 -18.65
C GLY A 464 31.84 -0.18 -19.28
N TYR A 465 30.75 -0.65 -19.88
CA TYR A 465 30.71 -1.92 -20.59
C TYR A 465 31.35 -1.74 -21.97
N ASN A 466 32.22 -2.67 -22.37
CA ASN A 466 32.96 -2.59 -23.64
C ASN A 466 32.05 -2.42 -24.88
N ASN A 467 30.84 -3.00 -24.86
CA ASN A 467 29.89 -2.98 -25.97
C ASN A 467 28.71 -2.01 -25.75
N SER A 468 28.85 -1.06 -24.83
CA SER A 468 27.85 -0.01 -24.58
C SER A 468 28.18 1.26 -25.37
N PHE A 469 27.16 1.88 -25.97
CA PHE A 469 27.28 3.22 -26.53
C PHE A 469 27.38 4.30 -25.44
N GLU A 470 26.80 4.03 -24.28
CA GLU A 470 26.86 4.90 -23.10
C GLU A 470 28.11 4.58 -22.28
N SER A 471 28.77 5.62 -21.76
CA SER A 471 29.82 5.48 -20.74
C SER A 471 29.24 5.72 -19.35
N ILE A 472 29.94 5.27 -18.32
CA ILE A 472 29.63 5.67 -16.94
C ILE A 472 29.64 7.21 -16.88
N PRO A 473 28.54 7.86 -16.46
CA PRO A 473 28.47 9.31 -16.43
C PRO A 473 29.50 9.89 -15.45
N HIS A 474 30.02 11.06 -15.75
CA HIS A 474 30.85 11.79 -14.79
C HIS A 474 29.97 12.33 -13.64
N ILE A 475 30.49 12.37 -12.40
CA ILE A 475 29.72 12.81 -11.23
C ILE A 475 29.14 14.24 -11.38
N SER A 476 29.84 15.13 -12.09
CA SER A 476 29.36 16.49 -12.41
C SER A 476 28.14 16.53 -13.33
N ARG A 477 27.73 15.42 -13.96
CA ARG A 477 26.46 15.33 -14.70
C ARG A 477 25.26 15.55 -13.77
N PHE A 478 25.40 15.24 -12.49
CA PHE A 478 24.31 15.24 -11.53
C PHE A 478 24.32 16.43 -10.57
N ILE A 479 25.34 17.27 -10.60
CA ILE A 479 25.40 18.48 -9.78
C ILE A 479 26.20 19.57 -10.47
N ASP A 480 25.64 20.78 -10.47
CA ASP A 480 26.40 21.99 -10.76
C ASP A 480 27.36 22.28 -9.59
N VAL A 481 28.65 22.06 -9.85
CA VAL A 481 29.72 22.12 -8.87
C VAL A 481 29.79 23.47 -8.18
N ASP A 482 29.55 24.57 -8.90
CA ASP A 482 29.67 25.91 -8.34
C ASP A 482 28.50 26.27 -7.41
N ASN A 483 27.42 25.47 -7.42
CA ASN A 483 26.26 25.65 -6.55
C ASN A 483 26.27 24.77 -5.28
N ILE A 484 27.30 23.94 -5.06
CA ILE A 484 27.41 23.11 -3.84
C ILE A 484 27.35 23.99 -2.59
N GLY A 485 26.42 23.68 -1.68
CA GLY A 485 26.21 24.38 -0.41
C GLY A 485 25.72 25.84 -0.50
N LYS A 486 25.40 26.32 -1.72
CA LYS A 486 25.09 27.73 -1.99
C LYS A 486 23.74 28.17 -1.44
N TYR A 487 22.74 27.29 -1.41
CA TYR A 487 21.34 27.61 -1.10
C TYR A 487 20.88 27.22 0.30
#